data_AF-A0A9D2EQB1-F1
#
_entry.id   AF-A0A9D2EQB1-F1
#
_cell.length_a   1.000
_cell.length_b   1.000
_cell.length_c   1.000
_cell.angle_alpha   90.00
_cell.angle_beta   90.00
_cell.angle_gamma   90.00
#
_symmetry.space_group_name_H-M   'P 1'
#
loop_
_entity.id
_entity.type
_entity.pdbx_description
1 polymer ?
#
loop_
_entity_poly.entity_id
_entity_poly.type
_entity_poly.pdbx_seq_one_letter_code
_entity_poly.pdbx_strand_id
1 'polypeptide(L)'
;MSVPAVWVIGIFWIGYGILGILGIQNIPERYKYRSWTPDYMRANGIGMVILGVSWVILGIVLRLRPMPVLPGFGLAVVFSLPALGYAFYADRKTREERRQADKEWRETKKK
;
A
#
# COMPACT_ATOMS: atom_id res chain seq x y z
N MET A 1 10.68 11.71 14.77
CA MET A 1 9.44 11.86 13.97
C MET A 1 8.36 12.37 14.91
N SER A 2 7.57 13.38 14.54
CA SER A 2 6.51 13.87 15.44
C SER A 2 5.33 12.90 15.42
N VAL A 3 4.76 12.62 16.60
CA VAL A 3 3.58 11.72 16.73
C VAL A 3 2.40 12.19 15.87
N PRO A 4 2.06 13.49 15.82
CA PRO A 4 0.98 13.97 14.95
C PRO A 4 1.22 13.64 13.47
N ALA A 5 2.46 13.78 12.98
CA ALA A 5 2.77 13.44 11.59
C ALA A 5 2.59 11.94 11.30
N VAL A 6 2.98 11.07 12.23
CA VAL A 6 2.79 9.61 12.10
C VAL A 6 1.31 9.27 11.97
N TRP A 7 0.45 9.88 12.79
CA TRP A 7 -1.00 9.66 12.71
C TRP A 7 -1.63 10.21 11.43
N VAL A 8 -1.23 11.40 10.99
CA VAL A 8 -1.71 11.95 9.72
C VAL A 8 -1.37 11.03 8.55
N ILE A 9 -0.12 10.51 8.50
CA ILE A 9 0.31 9.55 7.49
C ILE A 9 -0.52 8.26 7.60
N GLY A 10 -0.73 7.72 8.80
CA GLY A 10 -1.53 6.52 9.02
C GLY A 10 -2.98 6.67 8.53
N ILE A 11 -3.65 7.75 8.92
CA ILE A 11 -5.03 8.06 8.52
C ILE A 11 -5.13 8.26 7.01
N PHE A 12 -4.17 8.96 6.39
CA PHE A 12 -4.11 9.15 4.95
C PHE A 12 -4.07 7.79 4.21
N TRP A 13 -3.18 6.88 4.62
CA TRP A 13 -3.07 5.55 4.01
C TRP A 13 -4.32 4.69 4.25
N ILE A 14 -4.96 4.79 5.41
CA ILE A 14 -6.25 4.11 5.67
C ILE A 14 -7.31 4.62 4.70
N GLY A 15 -7.49 5.94 4.61
CA GLY A 15 -8.50 6.54 3.72
C GLY A 15 -8.25 6.18 2.26
N TYR A 16 -7.00 6.30 1.80
CA TYR A 16 -6.62 5.94 0.45
C TYR A 16 -6.76 4.43 0.18
N GLY A 17 -6.44 3.58 1.17
CA GLY A 17 -6.63 2.14 1.07
C GLY A 17 -8.10 1.72 0.98
N ILE A 18 -8.99 2.38 1.74
CA ILE A 18 -10.44 2.19 1.65
C ILE A 18 -10.94 2.52 0.24
N LEU A 19 -10.49 3.65 -0.34
CA LEU A 19 -10.83 3.99 -1.72
C LEU A 19 -10.37 2.89 -2.69
N GLY A 20 -9.17 2.32 -2.50
CA GLY A 20 -8.69 1.18 -3.28
C GLY A 20 -9.56 -0.08 -3.16
N ILE A 21 -10.03 -0.40 -1.96
CA ILE A 21 -10.98 -1.51 -1.72
C ILE A 21 -12.31 -1.27 -2.45
N LEU A 22 -12.77 -0.03 -2.54
CA LEU A 22 -13.95 0.36 -3.29
C LEU A 22 -13.72 0.41 -4.81
N GLY A 23 -12.50 0.13 -5.29
CA GLY A 23 -12.15 0.21 -6.72
C GLY A 23 -11.88 1.63 -7.22
N ILE A 24 -11.67 2.58 -6.31
CA ILE A 24 -11.33 3.97 -6.61
C ILE A 24 -9.84 4.16 -6.29
N GLN A 25 -8.98 3.82 -7.25
CA GLN A 25 -7.53 3.92 -7.07
C GLN A 25 -6.86 4.41 -8.34
N ASN A 26 -5.82 5.21 -8.17
CA ASN A 26 -4.98 5.61 -9.30
C ASN A 26 -4.11 4.42 -9.70
N ILE A 27 -4.43 3.81 -10.84
CA ILE A 27 -3.68 2.69 -11.41
C ILE A 27 -3.17 3.05 -12.82
N PRO A 28 -2.07 2.43 -13.27
CA PRO A 28 -1.59 2.61 -14.63
C PRO A 28 -2.65 2.29 -15.68
N GLU A 29 -2.67 3.08 -16.75
CA GLU A 29 -3.66 2.95 -17.83
C GLU A 29 -3.70 1.57 -18.47
N ARG A 30 -2.53 0.94 -18.64
CA ARG A 30 -2.39 -0.44 -19.16
C ARG A 30 -3.10 -1.52 -18.32
N TYR A 31 -3.39 -1.21 -17.05
CA TYR A 31 -4.11 -2.11 -16.14
C TYR A 31 -5.58 -1.71 -15.98
N LYS A 32 -6.05 -0.63 -16.65
CA LYS A 32 -7.45 -0.24 -16.62
C LYS A 32 -8.29 -1.19 -17.49
N TYR A 33 -9.56 -1.34 -17.13
CA TYR A 33 -10.58 -2.08 -17.88
C TYR A 33 -10.28 -3.56 -18.14
N ARG A 34 -9.44 -4.21 -17.30
CA ARG A 34 -9.26 -5.66 -17.31
C ARG A 34 -10.21 -6.31 -16.32
N SER A 35 -10.57 -7.57 -16.55
CA SER A 35 -11.41 -8.36 -15.64
C SER A 35 -10.80 -8.49 -14.25
N TRP A 36 -9.47 -8.55 -14.15
CA TRP A 36 -8.71 -8.66 -12.90
C TRP A 36 -8.43 -7.31 -12.20
N THR A 37 -8.69 -6.18 -12.87
CA THR A 37 -8.40 -4.85 -12.34
C THR A 37 -9.05 -4.58 -10.99
N PRO A 38 -10.36 -4.89 -10.76
CA PRO A 38 -10.99 -4.63 -9.48
C PRO A 38 -10.34 -5.41 -8.33
N ASP A 39 -9.95 -6.66 -8.57
CA ASP A 39 -9.30 -7.51 -7.57
C ASP A 39 -7.88 -7.02 -7.25
N TYR A 40 -7.16 -6.54 -8.25
CA TYR A 40 -5.86 -5.89 -8.06
C TYR A 40 -5.97 -4.60 -7.24
N MET A 41 -6.96 -3.75 -7.53
CA MET A 41 -7.21 -2.51 -6.77
C MET A 41 -7.58 -2.83 -5.32
N ARG A 42 -8.46 -3.82 -5.11
CA ARG A 42 -8.84 -4.29 -3.78
C ARG A 42 -7.64 -4.79 -2.99
N ALA A 43 -6.79 -5.62 -3.61
CA ALA A 43 -5.59 -6.11 -2.98
C ALA A 43 -4.64 -4.96 -2.59
N ASN A 44 -4.36 -4.02 -3.50
CA ASN A 44 -3.54 -2.85 -3.16
C ASN A 44 -4.17 -2.00 -2.04
N GLY A 45 -5.48 -1.79 -2.08
CA GLY A 45 -6.23 -1.09 -1.04
C GLY A 45 -6.07 -1.74 0.34
N ILE A 46 -6.22 -3.06 0.43
CA ILE A 46 -5.99 -3.81 1.66
C ILE A 46 -4.56 -3.60 2.19
N GLY A 47 -3.56 -3.68 1.30
CA GLY A 47 -2.16 -3.43 1.68
C GLY A 47 -1.94 -2.03 2.27
N MET A 48 -2.59 -1.01 1.69
CA MET A 48 -2.53 0.37 2.19
C MET A 48 -3.25 0.54 3.52
N VAL A 49 -4.39 -0.14 3.74
CA VAL A 49 -5.07 -0.16 5.05
C VAL A 49 -4.18 -0.80 6.10
N ILE A 50 -3.56 -1.94 5.82
CA ILE A 50 -2.63 -2.61 6.75
C ILE A 50 -1.47 -1.67 7.11
N LEU A 51 -0.89 -0.98 6.12
CA LEU A 51 0.16 0.02 6.35
C LEU A 51 -0.35 1.14 7.27
N GLY A 52 -1.47 1.75 6.92
CA GLY A 52 -2.01 2.88 7.67
C GLY A 52 -2.37 2.52 9.12
N VAL A 53 -3.01 1.37 9.35
CA VAL A 53 -3.29 0.85 10.70
C VAL A 53 -2.00 0.63 11.48
N SER A 54 -0.98 0.05 10.85
CA SER A 54 0.31 -0.18 11.52
C SER A 54 0.99 1.14 11.92
N TRP A 55 0.87 2.18 11.10
CA TRP A 55 1.37 3.52 11.42
C TRP A 55 0.55 4.22 12.52
N VAL A 56 -0.77 4.02 12.57
CA VAL A 56 -1.59 4.53 13.69
C VAL A 56 -1.15 3.90 15.01
N ILE A 57 -0.95 2.58 15.03
CA ILE A 57 -0.46 1.85 16.21
C ILE A 57 0.94 2.35 16.61
N LEU A 58 1.84 2.54 15.65
CA LEU A 58 3.16 3.14 15.91
C LEU A 58 3.04 4.51 16.60
N GLY A 59 2.15 5.38 16.14
CA GLY A 59 1.95 6.69 16.76
C GLY A 59 1.42 6.58 18.20
N ILE A 60 0.57 5.59 18.51
CA ILE A 60 0.14 5.29 19.89
C ILE A 60 1.35 4.85 20.74
N VAL A 61 2.19 3.94 20.22
CA VAL A 61 3.39 3.48 20.91
C VAL A 61 4.35 4.64 21.19
N LEU A 62 4.64 5.49 20.20
CA LEU A 62 5.54 6.64 20.35
C LEU A 62 4.98 7.71 21.30
N ARG A 63 3.65 7.82 21.41
CA ARG A 63 3.00 8.69 22.41
C ARG A 63 3.16 8.16 23.83
N LEU A 64 2.99 6.85 24.01
CA LEU A 64 3.11 6.19 25.31
C LEU A 64 4.57 6.05 25.76
N ARG A 65 5.49 5.91 24.80
CA ARG A 65 6.93 5.77 25.02
C ARG A 65 7.69 6.73 24.08
N PRO A 66 7.89 7.99 24.50
CA PRO A 66 8.73 8.91 23.76
C PRO A 66 10.15 8.34 23.61
N MET A 67 10.64 8.27 22.38
CA MET A 67 11.94 7.69 22.06
C MET A 67 12.76 8.65 21.19
N PRO A 68 14.11 8.54 21.22
CA PRO A 68 14.96 9.25 20.28
C PRO A 68 14.64 8.89 18.82
N VAL A 69 15.05 9.76 17.90
CA VAL A 69 14.68 9.65 16.48
C VAL A 69 15.14 8.32 15.85
N LEU A 70 16.36 7.87 16.15
CA LEU A 70 16.96 6.70 15.53
C LEU A 70 16.22 5.39 15.90
N PRO A 71 15.99 5.05 17.19
CA PRO A 71 15.13 3.92 17.57
C PRO A 71 13.70 4.04 17.04
N GLY A 72 13.13 5.25 17.02
CA GLY A 72 11.80 5.48 16.47
C GLY A 72 11.69 5.16 14.98
N PHE A 73 12.74 5.43 14.20
CA PHE A 73 12.82 5.02 12.80
C PHE A 73 12.90 3.50 12.64
N GLY A 74 13.69 2.83 13.49
CA GLY A 74 13.75 1.36 13.52
C GLY A 74 12.37 0.73 13.76
N LEU A 75 11.60 1.27 14.72
CA LEU A 75 10.22 0.83 14.94
C LEU A 75 9.33 1.09 13.71
N ALA A 76 9.46 2.24 13.04
CA ALA A 76 8.68 2.52 11.84
C ALA A 76 8.89 1.46 10.73
N VAL A 77 10.12 0.96 10.58
CA VAL A 77 10.43 -0.14 9.65
C VAL A 77 9.74 -1.43 10.10
N VAL A 78 9.88 -1.80 11.38
CA VAL A 78 9.27 -3.02 11.94
C VAL A 78 7.75 -3.01 11.77
N PHE A 79 7.09 -1.89 12.10
CA PHE A 79 5.65 -1.73 11.94
C PHE A 79 5.20 -1.72 10.47
N SER A 80 6.09 -1.46 9.52
CA SER A 80 5.75 -1.55 8.09
C SER A 80 5.84 -2.98 7.53
N LEU A 81 6.43 -3.93 8.26
CA LEU A 81 6.63 -5.31 7.80
C LEU A 81 5.33 -6.07 7.49
N PRO A 82 4.23 -5.97 8.28
CA PRO A 82 2.99 -6.64 7.94
C PRO A 82 2.43 -6.20 6.58
N ALA A 83 2.49 -4.89 6.29
CA ALA A 83 2.06 -4.34 5.01
C ALA A 83 2.96 -4.81 3.87
N LEU A 84 4.28 -4.86 4.07
CA LEU A 84 5.22 -5.39 3.08
C LEU A 84 4.98 -6.87 2.80
N GLY A 85 4.79 -7.69 3.84
CA GLY A 85 4.47 -9.11 3.70
C GLY A 85 3.20 -9.35 2.90
N TYR A 86 2.15 -8.58 3.18
CA TYR A 86 0.91 -8.62 2.41
C TYR A 86 1.12 -8.15 0.96
N ALA A 87 1.88 -7.07 0.75
CA ALA A 87 2.18 -6.57 -0.59
C ALA A 87 2.92 -7.62 -1.43
N PHE A 88 3.87 -8.36 -0.86
CA PHE A 88 4.54 -9.47 -1.57
C PHE A 88 3.57 -10.60 -1.95
N TYR A 89 2.62 -10.93 -1.06
CA TYR A 89 1.58 -11.91 -1.35
C TYR A 89 0.66 -11.44 -2.50
N ALA A 90 0.15 -10.21 -2.43
CA ALA A 90 -0.72 -9.62 -3.46
C ALA A 90 0.00 -9.48 -4.81
N ASP A 91 1.28 -9.08 -4.78
CA ASP A 91 2.13 -8.94 -5.96
C ASP A 91 2.31 -10.29 -6.67
N ARG A 92 2.54 -11.36 -5.90
CA ARG A 92 2.61 -12.73 -6.43
C ARG A 92 1.31 -13.17 -7.09
N LYS A 93 0.17 -12.91 -6.47
CA LYS A 93 -1.15 -13.31 -6.99
C LYS A 93 -1.46 -12.68 -8.35
N THR A 94 -1.08 -11.41 -8.54
CA THR A 94 -1.41 -10.62 -9.74
C THR A 94 -0.25 -10.52 -10.75
N ARG A 95 0.80 -11.32 -10.57
CA ARG A 95 2.06 -11.19 -11.32
C ARG A 95 1.91 -11.51 -12.79
N GLU A 96 1.22 -12.60 -13.10
CA GLU A 96 1.11 -13.12 -14.48
C GLU A 96 0.25 -12.19 -15.33
N GLU A 97 -0.90 -11.78 -14.80
CA GLU A 97 -1.85 -10.85 -15.44
C GLU A 97 -1.19 -9.50 -15.75
N ARG A 98 -0.44 -8.93 -14.78
CA ARG A 98 0.31 -7.68 -14.99
C ARG A 98 1.39 -7.84 -16.05
N ARG A 99 2.09 -8.98 -16.08
CA ARG A 99 3.13 -9.26 -17.08
C ARG A 99 2.56 -9.41 -18.49
N GLN A 100 1.38 -10.00 -18.64
CA GLN A 100 0.68 -10.07 -19.92
C GLN A 100 0.25 -8.67 -20.39
N ALA A 101 -0.41 -7.90 -19.51
CA ALA A 101 -0.81 -6.53 -19.82
C ALA A 101 0.38 -5.62 -20.20
N ASP A 102 1.52 -5.80 -19.53
CA ASP A 102 2.76 -5.09 -19.86
C ASP A 102 3.33 -5.44 -21.24
N LYS A 103 3.19 -6.70 -21.68
CA LYS A 103 3.62 -7.11 -23.03
C LYS A 103 2.70 -6.51 -24.09
N GLU A 104 1.39 -6.67 -23.93
CA GLU A 104 0.38 -6.12 -24.86
C GLU A 104 0.55 -4.61 -25.02
N TRP A 105 0.74 -3.89 -23.91
CA TRP A 105 0.96 -2.44 -23.93
C TRP A 105 2.24 -2.01 -24.68
N ARG A 106 3.30 -2.82 -24.62
CA ARG A 106 4.54 -2.54 -25.38
C ARG A 106 4.36 -2.80 -26.87
N GLU A 107 3.55 -3.80 -27.23
CA GLU A 107 3.26 -4.13 -28.62
C GLU A 107 2.35 -3.08 -29.27
N THR A 108 1.35 -2.57 -28.55
CA THR A 108 0.48 -1.50 -29.05
C THR A 108 1.21 -0.18 -29.23
N LYS A 109 2.22 0.13 -28.40
CA LYS A 109 3.06 1.34 -28.56
C LYS A 109 4.13 1.24 -29.64
N LYS A 110 4.40 0.03 -30.16
CA LYS A 110 5.36 -0.19 -31.25
C LYS A 110 4.72 -0.13 -32.64
N LYS A 111 3.39 -0.27 -32.71
CA LYS A 111 2.60 -0.08 -33.93
C LYS A 111 2.21 1.38 -34.08
#